data_AF-A0A1M6SV12-F1
#
_entry.id   AF-A0A1M6SV12-F1
#
_cell.length_a   1.000
_cell.length_b   1.000
_cell.length_c   1.000
_cell.angle_alpha   90.00
_cell.angle_beta   90.00
_cell.angle_gamma   90.00
#
_symmetry.space_group_name_H-M   'P 1'
#
loop_
_entity.id
_entity.type
_entity.pdbx_description
1 polymer ?
#
loop_
_entity_poly.entity_id
_entity_poly.type
_entity_poly.pdbx_seq_one_letter_code
_entity_poly.pdbx_strand_id
1 'polypeptide(L)'
;MKVIARSVKIEITGEIDRCHTGEDSKFYCLPVKIYFDNGQVVDYLLKAHGEPKTLKDFIENKKGLKDRMEKNFGLTEDGRVVYVGYLSETN
;
A
#
# COMPACT_ATOMS: atom_id res chain seq x y z
N MET A 1 -18.12 6.19 0.00
CA MET A 1 -17.36 5.42 1.02
C MET A 1 -16.73 6.42 1.97
N LYS A 2 -16.85 6.21 3.28
CA LYS A 2 -16.26 7.08 4.29
C LYS A 2 -14.93 6.47 4.76
N VAL A 3 -13.86 7.27 4.71
CA VAL A 3 -12.58 6.91 5.30
C VAL A 3 -12.66 7.22 6.80
N ILE A 4 -12.41 6.21 7.63
CA ILE A 4 -12.46 6.31 9.09
C ILE A 4 -11.08 6.52 9.71
N ALA A 5 -10.00 6.18 9.01
CA ALA A 5 -8.64 6.41 9.45
C ALA A 5 -7.67 6.53 8.26
N ARG A 6 -6.53 7.19 8.46
CA ARG A 6 -5.46 7.36 7.48
C ARG A 6 -4.24 6.57 7.89
N SER A 7 -3.49 6.10 6.91
CA SER A 7 -2.25 5.39 7.14
C SER A 7 -1.19 6.34 7.69
N VAL A 8 -0.43 5.85 8.67
CA VAL A 8 0.66 6.57 9.32
C VAL A 8 2.00 5.88 9.14
N LYS A 9 1.99 4.56 8.93
CA LYS A 9 3.19 3.74 8.74
C LYS A 9 2.87 2.52 7.91
N ILE A 10 3.81 2.12 7.05
CA ILE A 10 3.77 0.85 6.31
C ILE A 10 5.02 0.06 6.67
N GLU A 11 4.80 -1.16 7.15
CA GLU A 11 5.84 -2.10 7.53
C GLU A 11 5.87 -3.25 6.54
N ILE A 12 7.06 -3.56 6.04
CA ILE A 12 7.25 -4.65 5.11
C ILE A 12 7.35 -5.94 5.92
N THR A 13 6.47 -6.91 5.66
CA THR A 13 6.41 -8.16 6.42
C THR A 13 6.94 -9.36 5.66
N GLY A 14 7.39 -9.17 4.42
CA GLY A 14 7.98 -10.21 3.59
C GLY A 14 8.72 -9.63 2.40
N GLU A 15 9.02 -10.49 1.43
CA GLU A 15 9.82 -10.13 0.26
C GLU A 15 8.94 -9.89 -0.96
N ILE A 16 9.50 -9.22 -1.98
CA ILE A 16 8.82 -9.08 -3.26
C ILE A 16 8.80 -10.44 -3.93
N ASP A 17 7.61 -10.95 -4.19
CA ASP A 17 7.41 -12.21 -4.89
C ASP A 17 6.43 -12.04 -6.05
N ARG A 18 6.37 -13.01 -6.98
CA ARG A 18 5.30 -12.96 -8.00
C ARG A 18 3.97 -13.23 -7.34
N CYS A 19 2.90 -12.54 -7.76
CA CYS A 19 1.58 -12.87 -7.24
C CYS A 19 1.17 -14.27 -7.75
N HIS A 20 1.03 -15.24 -6.83
CA HIS A 20 0.70 -16.63 -7.17
C HIS A 20 -0.80 -16.89 -7.46
N THR A 21 -1.60 -15.83 -7.59
CA THR A 21 -3.06 -15.91 -7.70
C THR A 21 -3.51 -15.78 -9.16
N GLY A 22 -3.63 -16.89 -9.90
CA GLY A 22 -4.31 -16.93 -11.22
C GLY A 22 -3.84 -15.87 -12.24
N GLU A 23 -4.77 -15.04 -12.75
CA GLU A 23 -4.53 -13.97 -13.73
C GLU A 23 -3.52 -12.90 -13.25
N ASP A 24 -3.22 -12.82 -11.95
CA ASP A 24 -2.25 -11.88 -11.38
C ASP A 24 -0.78 -12.29 -11.57
N SER A 25 -0.47 -13.38 -12.29
CA SER A 25 0.92 -13.85 -12.52
C SER A 25 1.85 -12.82 -13.20
N LYS A 26 1.27 -11.74 -13.75
CA LYS A 26 1.97 -10.60 -14.36
C LYS A 26 2.36 -9.52 -13.35
N PHE A 27 1.92 -9.65 -12.10
CA PHE A 27 2.14 -8.70 -11.03
C PHE A 27 3.15 -9.26 -10.03
N TYR A 28 3.92 -8.34 -9.45
CA TYR A 28 4.71 -8.59 -8.26
C TYR A 28 3.93 -8.12 -7.04
N CYS A 29 3.92 -8.95 -6.01
CA CYS A 29 3.26 -8.73 -4.74
C CYS A 29 4.30 -8.50 -3.64
N LEU A 30 4.06 -7.51 -2.78
CA LEU A 30 4.82 -7.28 -1.57
C LEU A 30 3.85 -7.26 -0.38
N PRO A 31 3.91 -8.24 0.54
CA PRO A 31 3.12 -8.22 1.76
C PRO A 31 3.62 -7.12 2.71
N VAL A 32 2.69 -6.29 3.15
CA VAL A 32 2.93 -5.18 4.08
C VAL A 32 1.84 -5.10 5.13
N LYS A 33 2.17 -4.52 6.28
CA LYS A 33 1.21 -4.09 7.30
C LYS A 33 1.07 -2.58 7.27
N ILE A 34 -0.17 -2.12 7.13
CA ILE A 34 -0.50 -0.70 7.17
C ILE A 34 -1.05 -0.37 8.54
N TYR A 35 -0.37 0.53 9.24
CA TYR A 35 -0.79 1.06 10.53
C TYR A 35 -1.58 2.34 10.28
N PHE A 36 -2.76 2.43 10.89
CA PHE A 36 -3.67 3.57 10.78
C PHE A 36 -3.66 4.39 12.07
N ASP A 37 -3.99 5.68 11.96
CA ASP A 37 -3.99 6.61 13.10
C ASP A 37 -4.97 6.22 14.22
N ASN A 38 -6.01 5.45 13.89
CA ASN A 38 -6.97 4.91 14.85
C ASN A 38 -6.46 3.67 15.61
N GLY A 39 -5.18 3.30 15.43
CA GLY A 39 -4.55 2.14 16.06
C GLY A 39 -4.82 0.81 15.36
N GLN A 40 -5.60 0.78 14.27
CA GLN A 40 -5.80 -0.44 13.50
C GLN A 40 -4.57 -0.77 12.65
N VAL A 41 -4.30 -2.07 12.53
CA VAL A 41 -3.25 -2.61 11.67
C VAL A 41 -3.90 -3.60 10.71
N VAL A 42 -3.65 -3.41 9.41
CA VAL A 42 -4.24 -4.24 8.36
C VAL A 42 -3.15 -4.82 7.48
N ASP A 43 -3.18 -6.13 7.30
CA ASP A 43 -2.35 -6.82 6.30
C ASP A 43 -2.84 -6.46 4.89
N TYR A 44 -1.91 -6.00 4.06
CA TYR A 44 -2.18 -5.53 2.71
C TYR A 44 -1.11 -6.05 1.75
N LEU A 45 -1.49 -6.23 0.49
CA LEU A 45 -0.58 -6.66 -0.57
C LEU A 45 -0.39 -5.51 -1.56
N LEU A 46 0.80 -4.91 -1.57
CA LEU A 46 1.17 -3.97 -2.62
C LEU A 46 1.42 -4.75 -3.91
N LYS A 47 0.73 -4.37 -4.98
CA LYS A 47 0.88 -4.97 -6.30
C LYS A 47 1.58 -3.99 -7.24
N ALA A 48 2.56 -4.47 -7.99
CA ALA A 48 3.17 -3.73 -9.10
C ALA A 48 3.02 -4.52 -10.40
N HIS A 49 2.55 -3.85 -11.45
CA HIS A 49 2.31 -4.45 -12.76
C HIS A 49 3.59 -4.51 -13.59
N GLY A 50 3.92 -5.69 -14.13
CA GLY A 50 5.01 -5.88 -15.09
C GLY A 50 6.41 -5.90 -14.47
N GLU A 51 6.79 -4.89 -13.69
CA GLU A 51 8.12 -4.78 -13.08
C GLU A 51 8.06 -4.61 -11.55
N PRO A 52 8.91 -5.30 -10.78
CA PRO A 52 9.02 -5.12 -9.33
C PRO A 52 9.73 -3.82 -8.95
N LYS A 53 10.16 -3.02 -9.94
CA LYS A 53 10.98 -1.83 -9.73
C LYS A 53 10.31 -0.83 -8.78
N THR A 54 9.01 -0.60 -8.93
CA THR A 54 8.26 0.29 -8.02
C THR A 54 8.24 -0.23 -6.58
N LEU A 55 8.13 -1.55 -6.39
CA LEU A 55 8.20 -2.16 -5.05
C LEU A 55 9.62 -2.07 -4.48
N LYS A 56 10.65 -2.26 -5.31
CA LYS A 56 12.05 -2.08 -4.89
C LYS A 56 12.33 -0.63 -4.50
N ASP A 57 11.95 0.32 -5.34
CA ASP A 57 12.08 1.74 -5.07
C ASP A 57 11.31 2.15 -3.78
N PHE A 58 10.19 1.47 -3.48
CA PHE A 58 9.45 1.64 -2.23
C PHE A 58 10.24 1.10 -1.01
N ILE A 59 10.79 -0.12 -1.11
CA ILE A 59 11.62 -0.71 -0.04
C ILE A 59 12.85 0.15 0.25
N GLU A 60 13.54 0.62 -0.80
CA GLU A 60 14.72 1.48 -0.70
C GLU A 60 14.38 2.93 -0.32
N ASN A 61 13.09 3.26 -0.16
CA ASN A 61 12.59 4.62 0.03
C ASN A 61 13.18 5.64 -0.96
N LYS A 62 13.37 5.23 -2.20
CA LYS A 62 14.02 6.04 -3.22
C LYS A 62 13.17 7.27 -3.51
N LYS A 63 13.79 8.45 -3.47
CA LYS A 63 13.11 9.75 -3.63
C LYS A 63 11.95 9.98 -2.63
N GLY A 64 11.97 9.32 -1.47
CA GLY A 64 10.89 9.45 -0.49
C GLY A 64 9.59 8.76 -0.90
N LEU A 65 9.65 7.77 -1.80
CA LEU A 65 8.47 7.06 -2.30
C LEU A 65 7.69 6.38 -1.16
N LYS A 66 8.39 5.77 -0.21
CA LYS A 66 7.77 5.13 0.96
C LYS A 66 6.99 6.14 1.77
N ASP A 67 7.63 7.24 2.15
CA ASP A 67 7.03 8.29 3.00
C ASP A 67 5.78 8.92 2.37
N ARG A 68 5.80 9.11 1.04
CA ARG A 68 4.65 9.58 0.27
C ARG A 68 3.52 8.55 0.28
N MET A 69 3.84 7.28 0.00
CA MET A 69 2.84 6.21 -0.03
C MET A 69 2.24 5.97 1.36
N GLU A 70 3.03 6.04 2.43
CA GLU A 70 2.60 5.86 3.82
C GLU A 70 1.49 6.82 4.26
N LYS A 71 1.33 7.97 3.59
CA LYS A 71 0.29 8.98 3.90
C LYS A 71 -0.93 8.90 2.96
N ASN A 72 -0.88 8.03 1.97
CA ASN A 72 -1.84 7.97 0.88
C ASN A 72 -2.78 6.76 0.94
N PHE A 73 -2.87 6.05 2.07
CA PHE A 73 -3.89 5.02 2.28
C PHE A 73 -4.92 5.46 3.31
N GLY A 74 -6.17 5.05 3.08
CA GLY A 74 -7.29 5.25 3.98
C GLY A 74 -7.95 3.92 4.31
N LEU A 75 -8.32 3.74 5.57
CA LEU A 75 -9.16 2.64 6.01
C LEU A 75 -10.61 3.08 5.93
N THR A 76 -11.44 2.28 5.27
CA THR A 76 -12.88 2.52 5.17
C THR A 76 -13.62 1.84 6.31
N GLU A 77 -14.84 2.29 6.60
CA GLU A 77 -15.70 1.70 7.65
C GLU A 77 -15.99 0.20 7.42
N ASP A 78 -15.96 -0.26 6.16
CA ASP A 78 -16.12 -1.66 5.76
C ASP A 78 -14.83 -2.50 5.96
N GLY A 79 -13.78 -1.92 6.54
CA GLY A 79 -12.49 -2.59 6.76
C GLY A 79 -11.61 -2.70 5.51
N ARG A 80 -11.97 -2.04 4.41
CA ARG A 80 -11.15 -2.05 3.18
C ARG A 80 -10.13 -0.92 3.19
N VAL A 81 -8.93 -1.22 2.74
CA VAL A 81 -7.88 -0.23 2.48
C VAL A 81 -8.06 0.34 1.07
N VAL A 82 -8.08 1.66 0.96
CA VAL A 82 -8.15 2.39 -0.32
C VAL A 82 -7.00 3.36 -0.45
N TYR A 83 -6.50 3.57 -1.66
CA TYR A 83 -5.49 4.60 -1.93
C TYR A 83 -6.18 5.97 -2.04
N VAL A 84 -5.95 6.85 -1.06
CA VAL A 84 -6.53 8.21 -0.97
C VAL A 84 -5.65 9.28 -1.61
N GLY A 85 -4.45 8.94 -2.12
CA GLY A 85 -3.53 9.92 -2.72
C GLY A 85 -4.11 10.71 -3.89
N TYR A 86 -5.14 10.20 -4.57
CA TYR A 86 -5.86 10.90 -5.65
C TYR A 86 -6.97 11.85 -5.16
N LEU A 87 -7.38 11.79 -3.88
CA LEU A 87 -8.42 12.66 -3.32
C LEU A 87 -7.87 14.02 -2.86
N SER A 88 -6.55 14.22 -2.92
CA SER A 88 -5.88 15.47 -2.51
C SER A 88 -5.64 16.46 -3.65
N GLU A 89 -5.91 16.11 -4.91
CA GLU A 89 -5.71 17.00 -6.08
C GLU A 89 -7.03 17.56 -6.66
N THR A 90 -8.12 17.57 -5.88
CA THR A 90 -9.40 18.15 -6.33
C THR A 90 -10.01 19.11 -5.31
N ASN A 91 -9.21 20.04 -4.78
CA ASN A 91 -9.71 21.30 -4.22
C ASN A 91 -8.89 22.46 -4.79
#